data_AF-A0A9D6W766-F1
#
_entry.id   AF-A0A9D6W766-F1
#
_cell.length_a   1.000
_cell.length_b   1.000
_cell.length_c   1.000
_cell.angle_alpha   90.00
_cell.angle_beta   90.00
_cell.angle_gamma   90.00
#
_symmetry.space_group_name_H-M   'P 1'
#
loop_
_entity.id
_entity.type
_entity.pdbx_description
1 polymer ?
#
loop_
_entity_poly.entity_id
_entity_poly.type
_entity_poly.pdbx_seq_one_letter_code
_entity_poly.pdbx_strand_id
1 'polypeptide(L)'
;MASEFRASLAAFVQPSHPVVQHILLDSADRLGADASSYLFDPFRRAGWVGGTEGVNKALYDCLAREYRIRYAFEPPSYERDCQVIRPPHVIIPSVEKKAGVGTCIDLCLLFASCLESVRLQPLLIVVREGESFLHCLLGCWTDLSERFEPVVTDPGRLIDAIRKAKLLLLEATGVTGRAGKVLSFNESAGLACELLHEDRFLFAVDVAAARQTVAPLQFPFQPGAVEVIRRAEVIAREEGYATLETRHLFGSFLLYEGAEDPFMEQIFSYLAADRTFLLGIYRKISRAGIRTKGAIPRPTLNYRRVLEDARFVAGDEGRKFVEKKHLFYALLLSPSAFVDRFFREAGTSRGQARQMFQGKYSWTKKIPETLFEWTGDGEG
;
A
#
# COMPACT_ATOMS: atom_id res chain seq x y z
N MET A 1 6.73 13.98 25.18
CA MET A 1 5.66 13.73 24.20
C MET A 1 6.09 12.82 23.05
N ALA A 2 7.16 13.08 22.28
CA ALA A 2 7.50 12.20 21.14
C ALA A 2 7.93 10.76 21.50
N SER A 3 8.48 10.53 22.70
CA SER A 3 8.91 9.19 23.15
C SER A 3 7.76 8.21 23.38
N GLU A 4 6.58 8.70 23.76
CA GLU A 4 5.40 7.89 24.10
C GLU A 4 4.77 7.23 22.87
N PHE A 5 5.00 7.79 21.68
CA PHE A 5 4.42 7.30 20.43
C PHE A 5 5.42 6.50 19.56
N ARG A 6 6.61 6.17 20.07
CA ARG A 6 7.61 5.40 19.31
C ARG A 6 7.07 4.05 18.82
N ALA A 7 6.28 3.37 19.64
CA ALA A 7 5.63 2.12 19.25
C ALA A 7 4.69 2.27 18.05
N SER A 8 4.10 3.45 17.83
CA SER A 8 3.20 3.73 16.70
C SER A 8 3.90 3.62 15.34
N LEU A 9 5.24 3.66 15.30
CA LEU A 9 6.00 3.40 14.08
C LEU A 9 5.69 2.00 13.50
N ALA A 10 5.41 1.02 14.36
CA ALA A 10 5.01 -0.32 13.93
C ALA A 10 3.69 -0.35 13.14
N ALA A 11 2.87 0.70 13.23
CA ALA A 11 1.66 0.82 12.43
C ALA A 11 2.00 0.97 10.92
N PHE A 12 3.16 1.50 10.57
CA PHE A 12 3.58 1.64 9.17
C PHE A 12 4.18 0.36 8.57
N VAL A 13 4.38 -0.68 9.38
CA VAL A 13 4.68 -2.03 8.89
C VAL A 13 3.36 -2.66 8.43
N GLN A 14 3.21 -2.84 7.12
CA GLN A 14 1.98 -3.23 6.43
C GLN A 14 2.12 -4.60 5.74
N PRO A 15 2.13 -5.71 6.49
CA PRO A 15 2.47 -7.04 5.96
C PRO A 15 1.47 -7.57 4.93
N SER A 16 0.24 -7.08 4.96
CA SER A 16 -0.84 -7.47 4.03
C SER A 16 -0.95 -6.54 2.81
N HIS A 17 -0.05 -5.57 2.65
CA HIS A 17 -0.13 -4.62 1.54
C HIS A 17 0.11 -5.34 0.19
N PRO A 18 -0.67 -5.05 -0.88
CA PRO A 18 -0.51 -5.66 -2.20
C PRO A 18 0.92 -5.72 -2.75
N VAL A 19 1.62 -4.58 -2.77
CA VAL A 19 3.03 -4.49 -3.18
C VAL A 19 3.94 -5.45 -2.39
N VAL A 20 3.69 -5.62 -1.08
CA VAL A 20 4.45 -6.58 -0.27
C VAL A 20 4.23 -7.99 -0.79
N GLN A 21 2.97 -8.37 -1.05
CA GLN A 21 2.65 -9.70 -1.61
C GLN A 21 3.34 -9.94 -2.95
N HIS A 22 3.39 -8.95 -3.85
CA HIS A 22 4.12 -9.04 -5.10
C HIS A 22 5.63 -9.26 -4.90
N ILE A 23 6.26 -8.53 -3.99
CA ILE A 23 7.69 -8.71 -3.67
C ILE A 23 7.96 -10.13 -3.15
N LEU A 24 7.07 -10.68 -2.33
CA LEU A 24 7.22 -12.06 -1.83
C LEU A 24 7.15 -13.09 -2.96
N LEU A 25 6.22 -12.92 -3.91
CA LEU A 25 6.09 -13.80 -5.07
C LEU A 25 7.34 -13.70 -5.97
N ASP A 26 7.81 -12.49 -6.27
CA ASP A 26 9.06 -12.31 -7.01
C ASP A 26 10.26 -12.95 -6.30
N SER A 27 10.32 -12.83 -4.97
CA SER A 27 11.37 -13.46 -4.16
C SER A 27 11.31 -14.98 -4.21
N ALA A 28 10.10 -15.54 -4.20
CA ALA A 28 9.85 -16.97 -4.34
C ALA A 28 10.27 -17.49 -5.71
N ASP A 29 9.89 -16.77 -6.78
CA ASP A 29 10.28 -17.12 -8.15
C ASP A 29 11.81 -17.13 -8.32
N ARG A 30 12.50 -16.17 -7.68
CA ARG A 30 13.95 -16.09 -7.66
C ARG A 30 14.63 -17.27 -6.95
N LEU A 31 14.03 -17.79 -5.88
CA LEU A 31 14.55 -18.93 -5.12
C LEU A 31 14.39 -20.26 -5.87
N GLY A 32 13.42 -20.35 -6.79
CA GLY A 32 13.03 -21.59 -7.45
C GLY A 32 12.09 -22.45 -6.59
N ALA A 33 11.46 -23.46 -7.22
CA ALA A 33 10.29 -24.14 -6.67
C ALA A 33 10.49 -24.86 -5.32
N ASP A 34 11.67 -25.42 -5.04
CA ASP A 34 11.92 -26.10 -3.76
C ASP A 34 12.24 -25.09 -2.64
N ALA A 35 13.09 -24.09 -2.94
CA ALA A 35 13.52 -23.13 -1.94
C ALA A 35 12.44 -22.08 -1.58
N SER A 36 11.50 -21.81 -2.49
CA SER A 36 10.38 -20.90 -2.25
C SER A 36 9.44 -21.36 -1.14
N SER A 37 9.34 -22.68 -0.93
CA SER A 37 8.52 -23.25 0.15
C SER A 37 9.00 -22.83 1.54
N TYR A 38 10.31 -22.67 1.77
CA TYR A 38 10.89 -22.21 3.04
C TYR A 38 10.60 -20.73 3.33
N LEU A 39 10.30 -19.94 2.29
CA LEU A 39 9.91 -18.54 2.43
C LEU A 39 8.56 -18.43 3.14
N PHE A 40 7.55 -19.18 2.66
CA PHE A 40 6.17 -19.06 3.13
C PHE A 40 5.78 -20.03 4.26
N ASP A 41 6.52 -21.13 4.45
CA ASP A 41 6.22 -22.15 5.45
C ASP A 41 7.20 -22.08 6.63
N PRO A 42 6.77 -21.55 7.80
CA PRO A 42 7.61 -21.49 9.00
C PRO A 42 8.04 -22.87 9.51
N PHE A 43 7.25 -23.93 9.29
CA PHE A 43 7.59 -25.28 9.75
C PHE A 43 8.70 -25.89 8.92
N ARG A 44 8.69 -25.65 7.60
CA ARG A 44 9.79 -26.09 6.72
C ARG A 44 11.06 -25.28 6.93
N ARG A 45 10.96 -23.99 7.29
CA ARG A 45 12.10 -23.08 7.42
C ARG A 45 13.21 -23.59 8.35
N ALA A 46 12.85 -24.31 9.40
CA ALA A 46 13.82 -24.92 10.32
C ALA A 46 14.75 -25.94 9.64
N GLY A 47 14.31 -26.54 8.52
CA GLY A 47 15.11 -27.48 7.72
C GLY A 47 15.96 -26.82 6.63
N TRP A 48 15.85 -25.51 6.42
CA TRP A 48 16.71 -24.80 5.45
C TRP A 48 18.07 -24.50 6.07
N VAL A 49 19.16 -24.85 5.39
CA VAL A 49 20.54 -24.56 5.84
C VAL A 49 20.75 -23.07 6.16
N GLY A 50 20.05 -22.17 5.48
CA GLY A 50 20.07 -20.73 5.78
C GLY A 50 19.05 -20.26 6.82
N GLY A 51 18.07 -21.09 7.19
CA GLY A 51 17.01 -20.76 8.15
C GLY A 51 16.38 -19.38 7.92
N THR A 52 16.28 -18.60 8.99
CA THR A 52 15.77 -17.21 8.95
C THR A 52 16.68 -16.27 8.16
N GLU A 53 18.00 -16.45 8.21
CA GLU A 53 18.98 -15.64 7.48
C GLU A 53 18.81 -15.82 5.96
N GLY A 54 18.57 -17.05 5.51
CA GLY A 54 18.29 -17.38 4.11
C GLY A 54 17.07 -16.63 3.59
N VAL A 55 15.99 -16.54 4.38
CA VAL A 55 14.77 -15.80 4.00
C VAL A 55 15.07 -14.31 3.90
N ASN A 56 15.76 -13.75 4.89
CA ASN A 56 16.19 -12.35 4.88
C ASN A 56 17.03 -12.04 3.62
N LYS A 57 18.00 -12.92 3.32
CA LYS A 57 18.87 -12.82 2.15
C LYS A 57 18.08 -12.90 0.85
N ALA A 58 17.11 -13.81 0.74
CA ALA A 58 16.29 -13.96 -0.45
C ALA A 58 15.48 -12.69 -0.77
N LEU A 59 14.80 -12.15 0.25
CA LEU A 59 14.05 -10.91 0.14
C LEU A 59 14.97 -9.73 -0.20
N TYR A 60 16.14 -9.65 0.45
CA TYR A 60 17.13 -8.60 0.19
C TYR A 60 17.62 -8.67 -1.26
N ASP A 61 18.04 -9.85 -1.71
CA ASP A 61 18.55 -10.06 -3.06
C ASP A 61 17.48 -9.79 -4.13
N CYS A 62 16.22 -10.11 -3.88
CA CYS A 62 15.11 -9.76 -4.77
C CYS A 62 15.00 -8.24 -4.92
N LEU A 63 14.90 -7.51 -3.81
CA LEU A 63 14.82 -6.04 -3.82
C LEU A 63 16.06 -5.41 -4.47
N ALA A 64 17.26 -5.88 -4.13
CA ALA A 64 18.51 -5.33 -4.63
C ALA A 64 18.72 -5.54 -6.14
N ARG A 65 18.27 -6.68 -6.68
CA ARG A 65 18.60 -7.08 -8.06
C ARG A 65 17.47 -6.85 -9.06
N GLU A 66 16.23 -6.99 -8.62
CA GLU A 66 15.06 -6.91 -9.51
C GLU A 66 14.37 -5.56 -9.42
N TYR A 67 14.41 -4.92 -8.26
CA TYR A 67 13.78 -3.62 -8.04
C TYR A 67 14.80 -2.49 -8.18
N ARG A 68 14.59 -1.61 -9.17
CA ARG A 68 15.44 -0.44 -9.45
C ARG A 68 15.07 0.72 -8.51
N ILE A 69 15.28 0.51 -7.21
CA ILE A 69 14.95 1.49 -6.18
C ILE A 69 16.02 2.60 -6.17
N ARG A 70 15.59 3.84 -6.01
CA ARG A 70 16.47 5.00 -5.83
C ARG A 70 16.25 5.63 -4.47
N TYR A 71 17.33 6.08 -3.85
CA TYR A 71 17.21 6.88 -2.64
C TYR A 71 16.70 8.28 -3.01
N ALA A 72 15.61 8.71 -2.39
CA ALA A 72 15.06 10.04 -2.58
C ALA A 72 14.37 10.53 -1.31
N PHE A 73 14.69 11.76 -0.91
CA PHE A 73 13.95 12.45 0.15
C PHE A 73 12.46 12.50 -0.18
N GLU A 74 11.64 12.49 0.87
CA GLU A 74 10.22 12.77 0.85
C GLU A 74 9.90 14.05 0.05
N PRO A 75 8.71 14.15 -0.59
CA PRO A 75 8.27 15.41 -1.16
C PRO A 75 8.29 16.51 -0.10
N PRO A 76 8.49 17.79 -0.49
CA PRO A 76 8.53 18.89 0.46
C PRO A 76 7.32 18.87 1.40
N SER A 77 7.60 18.77 2.70
CA SER A 77 6.65 19.04 3.77
C SER A 77 7.04 20.36 4.44
N TYR A 78 6.07 21.09 4.97
CA TYR A 78 6.31 22.42 5.58
C TYR A 78 6.27 22.36 7.11
N GLU A 79 5.93 21.19 7.64
CA GLU A 79 5.98 20.85 9.04
C GLU A 79 7.44 20.64 9.48
N ARG A 80 7.84 21.39 10.50
CA ARG A 80 9.20 21.28 11.08
C ARG A 80 9.36 19.97 11.84
N ASP A 81 10.57 19.43 11.83
CA ASP A 81 10.99 18.25 12.59
C ASP A 81 10.13 16.99 12.33
N CYS A 82 9.63 16.86 11.10
CA CYS A 82 8.85 15.69 10.68
C CYS A 82 9.33 15.15 9.33
N GLN A 83 8.98 13.90 9.07
CA GLN A 83 9.21 13.25 7.78
C GLN A 83 7.93 12.53 7.37
N VAL A 84 7.50 12.72 6.12
CA VAL A 84 6.40 11.96 5.54
C VAL A 84 6.88 10.55 5.21
N ILE A 85 6.25 9.55 5.83
CA ILE A 85 6.50 8.12 5.55
C ILE A 85 5.65 7.70 4.35
N ARG A 86 6.29 7.09 3.34
CA ARG A 86 5.61 6.57 2.15
C ARG A 86 5.08 5.15 2.41
N PRO A 87 3.81 4.86 2.08
CA PRO A 87 3.32 3.49 2.04
C PRO A 87 3.91 2.70 0.85
N PRO A 88 3.86 1.36 0.86
CA PRO A 88 4.52 0.51 -0.14
C PRO A 88 4.17 0.82 -1.61
N HIS A 89 2.92 1.18 -1.94
CA HIS A 89 2.54 1.56 -3.32
C HIS A 89 3.07 2.94 -3.75
N VAL A 90 3.52 3.79 -2.83
CA VAL A 90 4.22 5.03 -3.21
C VAL A 90 5.72 4.76 -3.38
N ILE A 91 6.27 3.83 -2.59
CA ILE A 91 7.67 3.39 -2.74
C ILE A 91 7.86 2.67 -4.07
N ILE A 92 7.01 1.68 -4.35
CA ILE A 92 6.96 0.93 -5.62
C ILE A 92 5.63 1.22 -6.32
N PRO A 93 5.57 2.29 -7.15
CA PRO A 93 4.32 2.69 -7.83
C PRO A 93 3.86 1.76 -8.94
N SER A 94 4.73 0.87 -9.42
CA SER A 94 4.37 -0.19 -10.37
C SER A 94 5.26 -1.40 -10.12
N VAL A 95 4.62 -2.50 -9.73
CA VAL A 95 5.28 -3.78 -9.48
C VAL A 95 5.74 -4.42 -10.79
N GLU A 96 5.07 -4.15 -11.90
CA GLU A 96 5.44 -4.65 -13.24
C GLU A 96 6.73 -3.99 -13.74
N LYS A 97 6.89 -2.69 -13.47
CA LYS A 97 8.11 -1.96 -13.83
C LYS A 97 9.27 -2.20 -12.86
N LYS A 98 9.01 -2.82 -11.70
CA LYS A 98 9.97 -3.07 -10.62
C LYS A 98 10.88 -1.85 -10.38
N ALA A 99 10.29 -0.67 -10.24
CA ALA A 99 11.01 0.59 -10.06
C ALA A 99 10.37 1.39 -8.94
N GLY A 100 11.19 2.09 -8.16
CA GLY A 100 10.70 2.78 -6.98
C GLY A 100 11.66 3.81 -6.40
N VAL A 101 11.18 4.55 -5.41
CA VAL A 101 11.96 5.56 -4.69
C VAL A 101 11.61 5.52 -3.19
N GLY A 102 12.59 5.75 -2.32
CA GLY A 102 12.34 5.79 -0.88
C GLY A 102 13.48 6.37 -0.07
N THR A 103 13.18 6.72 1.17
CA THR A 103 14.14 7.10 2.23
C THR A 103 14.59 5.89 3.06
N CYS A 104 15.49 6.08 4.02
CA CYS A 104 15.95 5.00 4.90
C CYS A 104 14.81 4.34 5.69
N ILE A 105 13.90 5.14 6.25
CA ILE A 105 12.74 4.64 7.00
C ILE A 105 11.69 4.00 6.09
N ASP A 106 11.44 4.55 4.90
CA ASP A 106 10.53 3.96 3.91
C ASP A 106 10.96 2.52 3.58
N LEU A 107 12.25 2.33 3.32
CA LEU A 107 12.81 1.03 2.92
C LEU A 107 12.87 0.05 4.10
N CYS A 108 13.21 0.50 5.30
CA CYS A 108 13.12 -0.34 6.50
C CYS A 108 11.69 -0.82 6.75
N LEU A 109 10.70 0.06 6.61
CA LEU A 109 9.29 -0.29 6.80
C LEU A 109 8.77 -1.24 5.72
N LEU A 110 9.11 -1.01 4.45
CA LEU A 110 8.77 -1.93 3.35
C LEU A 110 9.34 -3.32 3.61
N PHE A 111 10.61 -3.39 3.99
CA PHE A 111 11.30 -4.66 4.22
C PHE A 111 10.78 -5.36 5.49
N ALA A 112 10.60 -4.64 6.59
CA ALA A 112 9.93 -5.16 7.79
C ALA A 112 8.54 -5.72 7.45
N SER A 113 7.80 -5.08 6.54
CA SER A 113 6.49 -5.57 6.08
C SER A 113 6.62 -6.91 5.36
N CYS A 114 7.62 -7.09 4.50
CA CYS A 114 7.91 -8.38 3.86
C CYS A 114 8.26 -9.46 4.90
N LEU A 115 9.15 -9.15 5.85
CA LEU A 115 9.56 -10.08 6.90
C LEU A 115 8.38 -10.53 7.78
N GLU A 116 7.57 -9.58 8.24
CA GLU A 116 6.39 -9.89 9.06
C GLU A 116 5.35 -10.70 8.27
N SER A 117 5.19 -10.43 6.98
CA SER A 117 4.27 -11.18 6.10
C SER A 117 4.64 -12.67 6.00
N VAL A 118 5.94 -12.98 6.02
CA VAL A 118 6.46 -14.36 6.08
C VAL A 118 6.66 -14.88 7.51
N ARG A 119 5.99 -14.28 8.50
CA ARG A 119 6.02 -14.70 9.92
C ARG A 119 7.40 -14.60 10.59
N LEU A 120 8.27 -13.72 10.10
CA LEU A 120 9.47 -13.32 10.84
C LEU A 120 9.17 -12.12 11.74
N GLN A 121 10.07 -11.83 12.67
CA GLN A 121 9.88 -10.79 13.69
C GLN A 121 10.91 -9.67 13.47
N PRO A 122 10.56 -8.62 12.70
CA PRO A 122 11.45 -7.51 12.42
C PRO A 122 11.54 -6.52 13.58
N LEU A 123 12.66 -5.78 13.63
CA LEU A 123 12.87 -4.62 14.49
C LEU A 123 13.17 -3.41 13.61
N LEU A 124 12.67 -2.24 14.01
CA LEU A 124 13.02 -0.96 13.41
C LEU A 124 13.96 -0.24 14.36
N ILE A 125 15.18 0.06 13.93
CA ILE A 125 16.25 0.56 14.81
C ILE A 125 16.63 1.96 14.34
N VAL A 126 16.40 2.96 15.18
CA VAL A 126 16.67 4.36 14.85
C VAL A 126 17.98 4.79 15.51
N VAL A 127 18.91 5.25 14.69
CA VAL A 127 20.22 5.76 15.09
C VAL A 127 20.42 7.18 14.58
N ARG A 128 21.34 7.90 15.21
CA ARG A 128 21.81 9.20 14.76
C ARG A 128 22.96 9.01 13.78
N GLU A 129 22.91 9.69 12.64
CA GLU A 129 23.98 9.76 11.66
C GLU A 129 24.54 11.20 11.63
N GLY A 130 25.75 11.38 12.14
CA GLY A 130 26.32 12.71 12.37
C GLY A 130 25.58 13.49 13.47
N GLU A 131 25.53 14.82 13.36
CA GLU A 131 24.91 15.66 14.40
C GLU A 131 23.39 15.82 14.20
N SER A 132 22.94 15.88 12.94
CA SER A 132 21.59 16.36 12.59
C SER A 132 20.69 15.33 11.90
N PHE A 133 21.23 14.19 11.44
CA PHE A 133 20.44 13.23 10.68
C PHE A 133 20.07 12.01 11.51
N LEU A 134 18.89 11.47 11.22
CA LEU A 134 18.44 10.20 11.75
C LEU A 134 18.46 9.18 10.63
N HIS A 135 18.81 7.95 10.99
CA HIS A 135 18.87 6.83 10.08
C HIS A 135 18.15 5.63 10.68
N CYS A 136 17.52 4.84 9.81
CA CYS A 136 16.80 3.64 10.22
C CYS A 136 17.55 2.42 9.70
N LEU A 137 17.83 1.49 10.61
CA LEU A 137 18.34 0.16 10.33
C LEU A 137 17.21 -0.86 10.52
N LEU A 138 17.30 -1.98 9.81
CA LEU A 138 16.37 -3.10 9.95
C LEU A 138 17.02 -4.19 10.78
N GLY A 139 16.32 -4.67 11.80
CA GLY A 139 16.66 -5.88 12.53
C GLY A 139 15.70 -7.03 12.21
N CYS A 140 16.12 -8.27 12.42
CA CYS A 140 15.24 -9.44 12.39
C CYS A 140 15.73 -10.49 13.40
N TRP A 141 14.84 -10.94 14.28
CA TRP A 141 15.14 -12.07 15.15
C TRP A 141 15.41 -13.32 14.31
N THR A 142 16.45 -14.09 14.66
CA THR A 142 16.75 -15.39 14.05
C THR A 142 15.91 -16.51 14.66
N ASP A 143 15.57 -16.36 15.94
CA ASP A 143 14.69 -17.23 16.73
C ASP A 143 13.37 -16.53 17.05
N LEU A 144 12.25 -17.14 16.66
CA LEU A 144 10.91 -16.56 16.81
C LEU A 144 10.36 -16.60 18.26
N SER A 145 11.07 -17.25 19.18
CA SER A 145 10.76 -17.24 20.61
C SER A 145 11.27 -15.97 21.32
N GLU A 146 12.21 -15.27 20.69
CA GLU A 146 12.80 -14.04 21.21
C GLU A 146 11.88 -12.84 20.95
N ARG A 147 11.85 -11.92 21.90
CA ARG A 147 11.21 -10.61 21.75
C ARG A 147 11.66 -9.69 22.86
N PHE A 148 11.77 -8.41 22.54
CA PHE A 148 11.89 -7.38 23.57
C PHE A 148 10.51 -6.87 24.00
N GLU A 149 10.50 -5.79 24.77
CA GLU A 149 9.37 -4.88 24.90
C GLU A 149 9.16 -4.05 23.62
N PRO A 150 7.97 -3.45 23.40
CA PRO A 150 7.65 -2.71 22.18
C PRO A 150 8.64 -1.61 21.79
N VAL A 151 9.27 -0.97 22.78
CA VAL A 151 10.26 0.10 22.56
C VAL A 151 11.47 -0.16 23.45
N VAL A 152 12.62 -0.35 22.82
CA VAL A 152 13.91 -0.58 23.50
C VAL A 152 14.75 0.69 23.42
N THR A 153 15.35 1.08 24.54
CA THR A 153 16.21 2.28 24.63
C THR A 153 17.64 1.97 25.10
N ASP A 154 17.92 0.73 25.45
CA ASP A 154 19.26 0.25 25.79
C ASP A 154 19.93 -0.43 24.57
N PRO A 155 20.96 0.18 23.97
CA PRO A 155 21.68 -0.42 22.84
C PRO A 155 22.42 -1.70 23.20
N GLY A 156 22.85 -1.86 24.46
CA GLY A 156 23.61 -3.01 24.92
C GLY A 156 22.86 -4.33 24.73
N ARG A 157 21.52 -4.30 24.85
CA ARG A 157 20.65 -5.45 24.62
C ARG A 157 20.63 -5.88 23.15
N LEU A 158 20.63 -4.94 22.21
CA LEU A 158 20.71 -5.24 20.79
C LEU A 158 22.10 -5.80 20.44
N ILE A 159 23.16 -5.15 20.95
CA ILE A 159 24.55 -5.58 20.73
C ILE A 159 24.79 -7.00 21.26
N ASP A 160 24.28 -7.32 22.45
CA ASP A 160 24.36 -8.66 23.02
C ASP A 160 23.59 -9.70 22.18
N ALA A 161 22.39 -9.37 21.71
CA ALA A 161 21.62 -10.24 20.83
C ALA A 161 22.33 -10.52 19.49
N ILE A 162 22.99 -9.51 18.91
CA ILE A 162 23.78 -9.64 17.68
C ILE A 162 25.00 -10.53 17.92
N ARG A 163 25.75 -10.30 19.02
CA ARG A 163 26.92 -11.14 19.38
C ARG A 163 26.55 -12.61 19.59
N LYS A 164 25.34 -12.87 20.08
CA LYS A 164 24.77 -14.22 20.26
C LYS A 164 24.14 -14.80 18.99
N ALA A 165 24.26 -14.12 17.84
CA ALA A 165 23.62 -14.49 16.57
C ALA A 165 22.09 -14.66 16.65
N LYS A 166 21.45 -13.99 17.62
CA LYS A 166 19.99 -13.99 17.81
C LYS A 166 19.30 -12.89 17.00
N LEU A 167 20.01 -11.83 16.64
CA LEU A 167 19.47 -10.69 15.91
C LEU A 167 20.34 -10.41 14.67
N LEU A 168 19.73 -10.46 13.49
CA LEU A 168 20.34 -9.99 12.24
C LEU A 168 20.10 -8.49 12.09
N LEU A 169 21.05 -7.79 11.47
CA LEU A 169 20.94 -6.38 11.09
C LEU A 169 21.14 -6.22 9.60
N LEU A 170 20.43 -5.25 9.01
CA LEU A 170 20.54 -4.89 7.60
C LEU A 170 20.45 -3.37 7.39
N GLU A 171 21.31 -2.89 6.51
CA GLU A 171 21.27 -1.54 5.96
C GLU A 171 20.34 -1.54 4.75
N ALA A 172 19.06 -1.22 4.97
CA ALA A 172 18.04 -1.33 3.93
C ALA A 172 18.28 -0.40 2.74
N THR A 173 19.00 0.73 2.92
CA THR A 173 19.32 1.63 1.81
C THR A 173 20.38 1.07 0.86
N GLY A 174 21.05 -0.02 1.24
CA GLY A 174 22.02 -0.74 0.40
C GLY A 174 21.46 -1.16 -0.97
N VAL A 175 20.13 -1.35 -1.07
CA VAL A 175 19.44 -1.69 -2.33
C VAL A 175 19.37 -0.52 -3.33
N THR A 176 19.62 0.71 -2.89
CA THR A 176 19.39 1.92 -3.70
C THR A 176 20.59 2.35 -4.55
N GLY A 177 21.77 1.80 -4.28
CA GLY A 177 23.01 2.25 -4.90
C GLY A 177 23.56 3.57 -4.36
N ARG A 178 23.01 4.12 -3.26
CA ARG A 178 23.44 5.42 -2.68
C ARG A 178 24.94 5.47 -2.36
N ALA A 179 25.53 4.36 -1.98
CA ALA A 179 26.98 4.22 -1.73
C ALA A 179 27.82 4.07 -3.02
N GLY A 180 27.30 4.47 -4.18
CA GLY A 180 27.93 4.29 -5.49
C GLY A 180 27.78 2.89 -6.09
N LYS A 181 27.31 1.91 -5.31
CA LYS A 181 26.96 0.55 -5.75
C LYS A 181 25.79 0.00 -4.94
N VAL A 182 25.06 -0.94 -5.52
CA VAL A 182 24.09 -1.76 -4.77
C VAL A 182 24.89 -2.74 -3.90
N LEU A 183 24.63 -2.74 -2.60
CA LEU A 183 25.32 -3.62 -1.64
C LEU A 183 24.74 -5.03 -1.72
N SER A 184 25.59 -6.05 -1.57
CA SER A 184 25.15 -7.41 -1.28
C SER A 184 24.56 -7.54 0.13
N PHE A 185 23.86 -8.63 0.41
CA PHE A 185 23.29 -8.91 1.73
C PHE A 185 24.35 -8.81 2.86
N ASN A 186 25.51 -9.44 2.68
CA ASN A 186 26.58 -9.42 3.68
C ASN A 186 27.19 -8.03 3.87
N GLU A 187 27.35 -7.27 2.79
CA GLU A 187 27.84 -5.89 2.87
C GLU A 187 26.83 -4.97 3.58
N SER A 188 25.53 -5.16 3.32
CA SER A 188 24.45 -4.46 4.02
C SER A 188 24.42 -4.80 5.51
N ALA A 189 24.61 -6.07 5.86
CA ALA A 189 24.68 -6.50 7.26
C ALA A 189 25.91 -5.93 7.98
N GLY A 190 27.08 -5.97 7.33
CA GLY A 190 28.32 -5.38 7.86
C GLY A 190 28.17 -3.88 8.12
N LEU A 191 27.64 -3.14 7.14
CA LEU A 191 27.44 -1.69 7.28
C LEU A 191 26.42 -1.36 8.39
N ALA A 192 25.35 -2.13 8.55
CA ALA A 192 24.40 -1.92 9.64
C ALA A 192 25.05 -2.12 11.02
N CYS A 193 25.92 -3.10 11.17
CA CYS A 193 26.70 -3.30 12.40
C CYS A 193 27.66 -2.14 12.67
N GLU A 194 28.29 -1.56 11.64
CA GLU A 194 29.15 -0.37 11.78
C GLU A 194 28.35 0.89 12.20
N LEU A 195 27.12 1.01 11.71
CA LEU A 195 26.24 2.16 12.02
C LEU A 195 25.61 2.06 13.42
N LEU A 196 25.41 0.86 13.96
CA LEU A 196 24.90 0.64 15.30
C LEU A 196 26.01 0.85 16.34
N HIS A 197 26.09 2.06 16.89
CA HIS A 197 26.98 2.41 18.00
C HIS A 197 26.19 2.91 19.21
N GLU A 198 26.67 2.66 20.43
CA GLU A 198 26.00 3.04 21.68
C GLU A 198 25.67 4.54 21.72
N ASP A 199 26.64 5.40 21.40
CA ASP A 199 26.48 6.87 21.38
C ASP A 199 25.52 7.40 20.29
N ARG A 200 25.20 6.57 19.29
CA ARG A 200 24.33 6.95 18.16
C ARG A 200 22.93 6.37 18.30
N PHE A 201 22.75 5.32 19.10
CA PHE A 201 21.47 4.65 19.24
C PHE A 201 20.44 5.55 19.93
N LEU A 202 19.21 5.59 19.39
CA LEU A 202 18.12 6.37 19.97
C LEU A 202 17.03 5.47 20.55
N PHE A 203 16.52 4.54 19.74
CA PHE A 203 15.57 3.52 20.17
C PHE A 203 15.43 2.44 19.10
N ALA A 204 14.90 1.29 19.50
CA ALA A 204 14.39 0.29 18.59
C ALA A 204 12.91 0.00 18.88
N VAL A 205 12.17 -0.40 17.86
CA VAL A 205 10.79 -0.87 17.96
C VAL A 205 10.79 -2.34 17.58
N ASP A 206 10.52 -3.21 18.56
CA ASP A 206 10.25 -4.63 18.28
C ASP A 206 8.82 -4.73 17.77
N VAL A 207 8.68 -5.06 16.48
CA VAL A 207 7.38 -5.04 15.81
C VAL A 207 6.46 -6.10 16.42
N ALA A 208 6.97 -7.31 16.66
CA ALA A 208 6.18 -8.40 17.24
C ALA A 208 5.69 -8.08 18.65
N ALA A 209 6.53 -7.43 19.47
CA ALA A 209 6.12 -6.94 20.78
C ALA A 209 5.07 -5.82 20.67
N ALA A 210 5.26 -4.86 19.76
CA ALA A 210 4.34 -3.74 19.54
C ALA A 210 2.95 -4.17 19.03
N ARG A 211 2.84 -5.30 18.33
CA ARG A 211 1.56 -5.83 17.81
C ARG A 211 0.52 -6.13 18.90
N GLN A 212 0.91 -6.23 20.16
CA GLN A 212 -0.04 -6.36 21.28
C GLN A 212 -0.97 -5.14 21.39
N THR A 213 -0.52 -3.96 20.98
CA THR A 213 -1.27 -2.70 21.11
C THR A 213 -1.34 -1.88 19.81
N VAL A 214 -0.47 -2.16 18.83
CA VAL A 214 -0.36 -1.40 17.58
C VAL A 214 -0.67 -2.28 16.37
N ALA A 215 -1.86 -2.11 15.79
CA ALA A 215 -2.22 -2.75 14.53
C ALA A 215 -1.55 -2.06 13.33
N PRO A 216 -1.28 -2.78 12.22
CA PRO A 216 -0.91 -2.14 10.96
C PRO A 216 -1.94 -1.08 10.56
N LEU A 217 -1.48 0.06 10.07
CA LEU A 217 -2.32 1.02 9.36
C LEU A 217 -2.95 0.26 8.21
N GLN A 218 -4.27 0.11 8.25
CA GLN A 218 -4.98 -0.58 7.19
C GLN A 218 -4.80 0.21 5.91
N PHE A 219 -4.22 -0.43 4.91
CA PHE A 219 -4.34 0.00 3.53
C PHE A 219 -5.67 -0.53 3.05
N PRO A 220 -6.77 0.25 3.09
CA PRO A 220 -8.08 -0.36 3.12
C PRO A 220 -8.54 -0.77 1.73
N PHE A 221 -7.67 -0.86 0.71
CA PHE A 221 -8.04 -1.20 -0.67
C PHE A 221 -7.24 -2.40 -1.17
N GLN A 222 -7.92 -3.34 -1.82
CA GLN A 222 -7.29 -4.44 -2.55
C GLN A 222 -6.57 -3.92 -3.81
N PRO A 223 -5.59 -4.66 -4.39
CA PRO A 223 -4.80 -4.18 -5.52
C PRO A 223 -5.66 -3.74 -6.71
N GLY A 224 -6.72 -4.50 -7.04
CA GLY A 224 -7.63 -4.13 -8.12
C GLY A 224 -8.41 -2.83 -7.87
N ALA A 225 -8.76 -2.53 -6.61
CA ALA A 225 -9.39 -1.26 -6.26
C ALA A 225 -8.39 -0.09 -6.30
N VAL A 226 -7.14 -0.33 -5.86
CA VAL A 226 -6.04 0.64 -5.98
C VAL A 226 -5.77 0.97 -7.44
N GLU A 227 -5.75 -0.03 -8.33
CA GLU A 227 -5.50 0.20 -9.76
C GLU A 227 -6.60 1.06 -10.40
N VAL A 228 -7.87 0.83 -10.04
CA VAL A 228 -8.99 1.69 -10.46
C VAL A 228 -8.77 3.14 -9.99
N ILE A 229 -8.44 3.34 -8.71
CA ILE A 229 -8.17 4.69 -8.15
C ILE A 229 -7.02 5.37 -8.90
N ARG A 230 -5.90 4.65 -9.12
CA ARG A 230 -4.72 5.15 -9.84
C ARG A 230 -5.05 5.48 -11.30
N ARG A 231 -5.83 4.64 -11.98
CA ARG A 231 -6.23 4.87 -13.37
C ARG A 231 -7.13 6.09 -13.51
N ALA A 232 -7.96 6.40 -12.50
CA ALA A 232 -8.74 7.63 -12.48
C ALA A 232 -7.85 8.88 -12.51
N GLU A 233 -6.75 8.90 -11.76
CA GLU A 233 -5.76 9.99 -11.79
C GLU A 233 -5.10 10.14 -13.16
N VAL A 234 -4.76 9.01 -13.80
CA VAL A 234 -4.17 8.99 -15.14
C VAL A 234 -5.16 9.58 -16.16
N ILE A 235 -6.43 9.16 -16.13
CA ILE A 235 -7.48 9.68 -17.02
C ILE A 235 -7.64 11.19 -16.84
N ALA A 236 -7.75 11.68 -15.58
CA ALA A 236 -7.89 13.11 -15.31
C ALA A 236 -6.70 13.91 -15.87
N ARG A 237 -5.48 13.38 -15.73
CA ARG A 237 -4.25 14.01 -16.24
C ARG A 237 -4.19 14.03 -17.76
N GLU A 238 -4.48 12.89 -18.41
CA GLU A 238 -4.46 12.74 -19.87
C GLU A 238 -5.53 13.61 -20.54
N GLU A 239 -6.71 13.74 -19.93
CA GLU A 239 -7.79 14.61 -20.41
C GLU A 239 -7.58 16.09 -20.01
N GLY A 240 -6.57 16.39 -19.19
CA GLY A 240 -6.13 17.75 -18.84
C GLY A 240 -6.93 18.44 -17.74
N TYR A 241 -7.61 17.69 -16.87
CA TYR A 241 -8.39 18.24 -15.76
C TYR A 241 -7.52 18.69 -14.58
N ALA A 242 -7.88 19.84 -13.99
CA ALA A 242 -7.28 20.32 -12.74
C ALA A 242 -7.75 19.51 -11.51
N THR A 243 -8.89 18.84 -11.64
CA THR A 243 -9.62 18.18 -10.57
C THR A 243 -9.80 16.69 -10.87
N LEU A 244 -9.69 15.88 -9.83
CA LEU A 244 -10.02 14.46 -9.86
C LEU A 244 -11.44 14.26 -9.31
N GLU A 245 -12.37 14.04 -10.23
CA GLU A 245 -13.81 13.86 -9.97
C GLU A 245 -14.29 12.42 -10.14
N THR A 246 -15.52 12.14 -9.68
CA THR A 246 -16.20 10.83 -9.80
C THR A 246 -16.29 10.33 -11.24
N ARG A 247 -16.25 11.22 -12.23
CA ARG A 247 -16.25 10.85 -13.65
C ARG A 247 -15.00 10.08 -14.07
N HIS A 248 -13.84 10.46 -13.53
CA HIS A 248 -12.59 9.77 -13.83
C HIS A 248 -12.55 8.43 -13.08
N LEU A 249 -13.12 8.37 -11.88
CA LEU A 249 -13.32 7.11 -11.16
C LEU A 249 -14.24 6.18 -11.95
N PHE A 250 -15.37 6.68 -12.45
CA PHE A 250 -16.28 5.92 -13.31
C PHE A 250 -15.57 5.46 -14.60
N GLY A 251 -14.84 6.36 -15.26
CA GLY A 251 -14.05 6.07 -16.46
C GLY A 251 -13.00 4.99 -16.22
N SER A 252 -12.35 4.98 -15.05
CA SER A 252 -11.36 3.97 -14.70
C SER A 252 -11.92 2.55 -14.59
N PHE A 253 -13.19 2.40 -14.19
CA PHE A 253 -13.88 1.12 -14.30
C PHE A 253 -14.09 0.75 -15.77
N LEU A 254 -14.59 1.68 -16.60
CA LEU A 254 -14.88 1.37 -18.01
C LEU A 254 -13.65 1.00 -18.84
N LEU A 255 -12.55 1.70 -18.58
CA LEU A 255 -11.27 1.58 -19.26
C LEU A 255 -10.33 0.61 -18.53
N TYR A 256 -10.82 -0.16 -17.58
CA TYR A 256 -10.03 -1.18 -16.90
C TYR A 256 -9.66 -2.29 -17.90
N GLU A 257 -8.37 -2.59 -18.02
CA GLU A 257 -7.79 -3.58 -18.95
C GLU A 257 -7.02 -4.67 -18.17
N GLY A 258 -7.38 -4.93 -16.91
CA GLY A 258 -6.82 -6.08 -16.20
C GLY A 258 -7.22 -7.36 -16.93
N ALA A 259 -6.23 -8.21 -17.24
CA ALA A 259 -6.45 -9.52 -17.84
C ALA A 259 -7.47 -10.31 -16.99
N GLU A 260 -8.55 -10.77 -17.64
CA GLU A 260 -9.63 -11.57 -17.05
C GLU A 260 -10.18 -11.02 -15.73
N ASP A 261 -10.87 -9.88 -15.78
CA ASP A 261 -11.65 -9.37 -14.65
C ASP A 261 -13.16 -9.53 -14.90
N PRO A 262 -13.78 -10.63 -14.43
CA PRO A 262 -15.21 -10.93 -14.64
C PRO A 262 -16.13 -9.83 -14.11
N PHE A 263 -15.65 -9.02 -13.15
CA PHE A 263 -16.42 -7.97 -12.52
C PHE A 263 -16.94 -6.92 -13.51
N MET A 264 -16.11 -6.50 -14.46
CA MET A 264 -16.50 -5.46 -15.43
C MET A 264 -17.42 -5.98 -16.51
N GLU A 265 -17.17 -7.20 -17.00
CA GLU A 265 -18.07 -7.87 -17.95
C GLU A 265 -19.45 -8.09 -17.31
N GLN A 266 -19.47 -8.47 -16.04
CA GLN A 266 -20.68 -8.65 -15.26
C GLN A 266 -21.45 -7.32 -15.11
N ILE A 267 -20.79 -6.20 -14.79
CA ILE A 267 -21.43 -4.87 -14.73
C ILE A 267 -22.07 -4.49 -16.08
N PHE A 268 -21.37 -4.71 -17.19
CA PHE A 268 -21.86 -4.33 -18.52
C PHE A 268 -23.00 -5.22 -19.01
N SER A 269 -22.95 -6.51 -18.70
CA SER A 269 -24.06 -7.42 -18.98
C SER A 269 -25.38 -6.92 -18.38
N TYR A 270 -25.34 -6.25 -17.23
CA TYR A 270 -26.53 -5.73 -16.54
C TYR A 270 -27.14 -4.49 -17.19
N LEU A 271 -26.35 -3.72 -17.92
CA LEU A 271 -26.87 -2.59 -18.68
C LEU A 271 -27.44 -3.02 -20.04
N ALA A 272 -27.46 -4.33 -20.33
CA ALA A 272 -27.87 -4.89 -21.62
C ALA A 272 -27.19 -4.20 -22.82
N ALA A 273 -25.98 -3.68 -22.59
CA ALA A 273 -25.28 -2.82 -23.51
C ALA A 273 -23.84 -3.32 -23.67
N ASP A 274 -23.36 -3.36 -24.91
CA ASP A 274 -22.00 -3.76 -25.17
C ASP A 274 -21.00 -2.70 -24.64
N ARG A 275 -19.79 -3.16 -24.29
CA ARG A 275 -18.73 -2.29 -23.75
C ARG A 275 -18.37 -1.16 -24.70
N THR A 276 -18.43 -1.37 -26.01
CA THR A 276 -18.08 -0.38 -27.04
C THR A 276 -19.07 0.77 -27.03
N PHE A 277 -20.36 0.47 -26.93
CA PHE A 277 -21.45 1.43 -26.81
C PHE A 277 -21.30 2.29 -25.55
N LEU A 278 -21.07 1.66 -24.40
CA LEU A 278 -20.88 2.35 -23.12
C LEU A 278 -19.63 3.24 -23.13
N LEU A 279 -18.52 2.78 -23.72
CA LEU A 279 -17.33 3.59 -23.94
C LEU A 279 -17.61 4.76 -24.89
N GLY A 280 -18.46 4.57 -25.90
CA GLY A 280 -18.93 5.61 -26.80
C GLY A 280 -19.67 6.72 -26.05
N ILE A 281 -20.60 6.36 -25.16
CA ILE A 281 -21.29 7.32 -24.28
C ILE A 281 -20.28 8.06 -23.42
N TYR A 282 -19.43 7.34 -22.67
CA TYR A 282 -18.42 7.94 -21.80
C TYR A 282 -17.59 8.99 -22.55
N ARG A 283 -16.99 8.62 -23.69
CA ARG A 283 -16.15 9.52 -24.49
C ARG A 283 -16.91 10.75 -25.01
N LYS A 284 -18.20 10.61 -25.32
CA LYS A 284 -19.06 11.71 -25.76
C LYS A 284 -19.32 12.71 -24.63
N ILE A 285 -19.59 12.23 -23.42
CA ILE A 285 -19.97 13.09 -22.28
C ILE A 285 -18.79 13.60 -21.43
N SER A 286 -17.63 12.93 -21.48
CA SER A 286 -16.43 13.29 -20.69
C SER A 286 -15.72 14.56 -21.19
N ARG A 287 -16.19 15.21 -22.26
CA ARG A 287 -15.52 16.40 -22.82
C ARG A 287 -15.78 17.72 -22.08
N ALA A 288 -16.61 17.73 -21.03
CA ALA A 288 -17.00 18.96 -20.32
C ALA A 288 -16.20 19.20 -19.02
N GLY A 289 -15.44 20.30 -18.92
CA GLY A 289 -14.88 20.81 -17.67
C GLY A 289 -13.63 21.69 -17.85
N ILE A 290 -13.11 22.23 -16.74
CA ILE A 290 -11.99 23.17 -16.73
C ILE A 290 -10.68 22.40 -16.97
N ARG A 291 -9.97 22.78 -18.04
CA ARG A 291 -8.74 22.12 -18.47
C ARG A 291 -7.53 23.00 -18.17
N THR A 292 -6.59 22.49 -17.40
CA THR A 292 -5.32 23.13 -17.10
C THR A 292 -4.20 22.16 -17.44
N LYS A 293 -3.54 22.37 -18.58
CA LYS A 293 -2.43 21.53 -19.01
C LYS A 293 -1.30 21.54 -17.97
N GLY A 294 -0.84 20.36 -17.59
CA GLY A 294 0.34 20.19 -16.71
C GLY A 294 0.07 20.24 -15.21
N ALA A 295 -1.16 20.53 -14.77
CA ALA A 295 -1.50 20.46 -13.34
C ALA A 295 -1.69 19.00 -12.88
N ILE A 296 -1.25 18.69 -11.66
CA ILE A 296 -1.58 17.41 -10.99
C ILE A 296 -3.06 17.49 -10.56
N PRO A 297 -3.95 16.60 -11.02
CA PRO A 297 -5.37 16.65 -10.68
C PRO A 297 -5.59 16.52 -9.17
N ARG A 298 -6.34 17.44 -8.56
CA ARG A 298 -6.66 17.39 -7.11
C ARG A 298 -8.03 16.74 -6.86
N PRO A 299 -8.14 15.76 -5.94
CA PRO A 299 -9.42 15.10 -5.66
C PRO A 299 -10.45 16.06 -5.07
N THR A 300 -11.63 16.08 -5.66
CA THR A 300 -12.76 16.83 -5.11
C THR A 300 -13.25 16.21 -3.80
N LEU A 301 -14.02 16.97 -3.02
CA LEU A 301 -14.62 16.44 -1.78
C LEU A 301 -15.48 15.21 -2.04
N ASN A 302 -16.26 15.24 -3.13
CA ASN A 302 -17.13 14.13 -3.51
C ASN A 302 -16.35 12.88 -3.90
N TYR A 303 -15.24 13.03 -4.65
CA TYR A 303 -14.35 11.91 -4.96
C TYR A 303 -13.79 11.25 -3.69
N ARG A 304 -13.33 12.06 -2.72
CA ARG A 304 -12.83 11.55 -1.43
C ARG A 304 -13.91 10.84 -0.62
N ARG A 305 -15.14 11.36 -0.62
CA ARG A 305 -16.29 10.71 0.04
C ARG A 305 -16.57 9.33 -0.54
N VAL A 306 -16.54 9.16 -1.87
CA VAL A 306 -16.70 7.83 -2.49
C VAL A 306 -15.68 6.82 -1.98
N LEU A 307 -14.42 7.24 -1.79
CA LEU A 307 -13.38 6.34 -1.27
C LEU A 307 -13.65 5.94 0.20
N GLU A 308 -14.12 6.87 1.02
CA GLU A 308 -14.49 6.60 2.42
C GLU A 308 -15.76 5.74 2.52
N ASP A 309 -16.79 6.05 1.73
CA ASP A 309 -18.02 5.26 1.63
C ASP A 309 -17.72 3.82 1.22
N ALA A 310 -16.76 3.62 0.30
CA ALA A 310 -16.32 2.28 -0.07
C ALA A 310 -15.75 1.50 1.11
N ARG A 311 -15.05 2.18 2.04
CA ARG A 311 -14.54 1.56 3.28
C ARG A 311 -15.67 1.17 4.23
N PHE A 312 -16.67 2.02 4.39
CA PHE A 312 -17.85 1.70 5.18
C PHE A 312 -18.61 0.51 4.59
N VAL A 313 -18.86 0.53 3.28
CA VAL A 313 -19.50 -0.58 2.56
C VAL A 313 -18.73 -1.89 2.72
N ALA A 314 -17.39 -1.86 2.63
CA ALA A 314 -16.56 -3.04 2.86
C ALA A 314 -16.64 -3.52 4.32
N GLY A 315 -16.57 -2.59 5.27
CA GLY A 315 -16.67 -2.89 6.70
C GLY A 315 -18.03 -3.50 7.08
N ASP A 316 -19.12 -2.98 6.52
CA ASP A 316 -20.47 -3.48 6.73
C ASP A 316 -20.62 -4.91 6.18
N GLU A 317 -20.00 -5.22 5.03
CA GLU A 317 -19.91 -6.60 4.51
C GLU A 317 -18.98 -7.52 5.34
N GLY A 318 -18.33 -7.00 6.40
CA GLY A 318 -17.35 -7.74 7.20
C GLY A 318 -16.01 -7.93 6.50
N ARG A 319 -15.72 -7.15 5.45
CA ARG A 319 -14.45 -7.17 4.71
C ARG A 319 -13.45 -6.19 5.33
N LYS A 320 -12.20 -6.63 5.46
CA LYS A 320 -11.09 -5.80 5.93
C LYS A 320 -10.51 -4.89 4.85
N PHE A 321 -10.81 -5.16 3.58
CA PHE A 321 -10.29 -4.45 2.43
C PHE A 321 -11.40 -4.17 1.42
N VAL A 322 -11.40 -2.95 0.90
CA VAL A 322 -12.21 -2.44 -0.19
C VAL A 322 -11.76 -3.10 -1.49
N GLU A 323 -12.57 -4.05 -1.94
CA GLU A 323 -12.60 -4.57 -3.31
C GLU A 323 -13.25 -3.60 -4.31
N LYS A 324 -13.07 -3.87 -5.62
CA LYS A 324 -13.67 -3.11 -6.73
C LYS A 324 -15.19 -2.96 -6.60
N LYS A 325 -15.88 -4.00 -6.13
CA LYS A 325 -17.34 -3.99 -5.91
C LYS A 325 -17.79 -2.95 -4.89
N HIS A 326 -17.07 -2.78 -3.78
CA HIS A 326 -17.44 -1.80 -2.76
C HIS A 326 -17.17 -0.38 -3.26
N LEU A 327 -16.07 -0.19 -4.00
CA LEU A 327 -15.73 1.08 -4.64
C LEU A 327 -16.76 1.48 -5.71
N PHE A 328 -17.18 0.54 -6.55
CA PHE A 328 -18.22 0.79 -7.56
C PHE A 328 -19.57 1.07 -6.92
N TYR A 329 -19.95 0.31 -5.88
CA TYR A 329 -21.20 0.55 -5.16
C TYR A 329 -21.23 1.91 -4.47
N ALA A 330 -20.14 2.31 -3.80
CA ALA A 330 -19.99 3.65 -3.22
C ALA A 330 -20.11 4.76 -4.28
N LEU A 331 -19.55 4.55 -5.47
CA LEU A 331 -19.70 5.46 -6.60
C LEU A 331 -21.16 5.57 -7.07
N LEU A 332 -21.93 4.47 -7.04
CA LEU A 332 -23.36 4.48 -7.34
C LEU A 332 -24.21 5.12 -6.24
N LEU A 333 -23.76 5.09 -4.98
CA LEU A 333 -24.41 5.79 -3.86
C LEU A 333 -24.20 7.30 -3.94
N SER A 334 -22.98 7.73 -4.28
CA SER A 334 -22.59 9.14 -4.33
C SER A 334 -23.37 9.95 -5.37
N PRO A 335 -23.75 11.21 -5.07
CA PRO A 335 -24.32 12.12 -6.06
C PRO A 335 -23.29 12.40 -7.16
N SER A 336 -23.67 12.30 -8.43
CA SER A 336 -22.77 12.61 -9.54
C SER A 336 -23.54 12.91 -10.82
N ALA A 337 -23.59 14.19 -11.20
CA ALA A 337 -24.25 14.63 -12.43
C ALA A 337 -23.71 13.91 -13.68
N PHE A 338 -22.42 13.56 -13.69
CA PHE A 338 -21.82 12.77 -14.76
C PHE A 338 -22.39 11.35 -14.81
N VAL A 339 -22.39 10.64 -13.68
CA VAL A 339 -22.88 9.26 -13.60
C VAL A 339 -24.38 9.21 -13.89
N ASP A 340 -25.15 10.19 -13.40
CA ASP A 340 -26.57 10.34 -13.69
C ASP A 340 -26.83 10.56 -15.19
N ARG A 341 -26.04 11.41 -15.84
CA ARG A 341 -26.11 11.63 -17.29
C ARG A 341 -25.70 10.38 -18.06
N PHE A 342 -24.64 9.69 -17.64
CA PHE A 342 -24.15 8.48 -18.27
C PHE A 342 -25.25 7.41 -18.33
N PHE A 343 -25.85 7.09 -17.18
CA PHE A 343 -26.90 6.08 -17.12
C PHE A 343 -28.14 6.49 -17.92
N ARG A 344 -28.49 7.78 -17.95
CA ARG A 344 -29.58 8.30 -18.78
C ARG A 344 -29.32 8.10 -20.28
N GLU A 345 -28.11 8.40 -20.74
CA GLU A 345 -27.70 8.13 -22.14
C GLU A 345 -27.62 6.62 -22.45
N ALA A 346 -27.40 5.78 -21.42
CA ALA A 346 -27.45 4.32 -21.51
C ALA A 346 -28.88 3.73 -21.38
N GLY A 347 -29.92 4.55 -21.29
CA GLY A 347 -31.31 4.09 -21.23
C GLY A 347 -31.78 3.58 -19.86
N THR A 348 -31.10 3.97 -18.77
CA THR A 348 -31.46 3.60 -17.38
C THR A 348 -31.24 4.79 -16.43
N SER A 349 -31.34 4.55 -15.12
CA SER A 349 -31.00 5.54 -14.08
C SER A 349 -29.93 4.98 -13.14
N ARG A 350 -29.17 5.87 -12.49
CA ARG A 350 -28.21 5.47 -11.44
C ARG A 350 -28.90 4.67 -10.33
N GLY A 351 -30.13 5.03 -9.96
CA GLY A 351 -30.94 4.32 -8.96
C GLY A 351 -31.28 2.89 -9.37
N GLN A 352 -31.71 2.69 -10.61
CA GLN A 352 -31.98 1.35 -11.16
C GLN A 352 -30.68 0.51 -11.27
N ALA A 353 -29.60 1.09 -11.78
CA ALA A 353 -28.30 0.43 -11.84
C ALA A 353 -27.81 0.02 -10.43
N ARG A 354 -28.01 0.89 -9.43
CA ARG A 354 -27.72 0.62 -8.02
C ARG A 354 -28.55 -0.56 -7.49
N GLN A 355 -29.86 -0.57 -7.70
CA GLN A 355 -30.74 -1.66 -7.25
C GLN A 355 -30.35 -3.01 -7.87
N MET A 356 -30.04 -3.01 -9.17
CA MET A 356 -29.58 -4.22 -9.87
C MET A 356 -28.25 -4.73 -9.32
N PHE A 357 -27.29 -3.82 -9.09
CA PHE A 357 -26.01 -4.16 -8.48
C PHE A 357 -26.18 -4.67 -7.03
N GLN A 358 -27.08 -4.04 -6.27
CA GLN A 358 -27.36 -4.42 -4.89
C GLN A 358 -27.91 -5.83 -4.77
N GLY A 359 -28.80 -6.25 -5.68
CA GLY A 359 -29.40 -7.59 -5.69
C GLY A 359 -28.43 -8.74 -5.99
N LYS A 360 -27.18 -8.45 -6.42
CA LYS A 360 -26.19 -9.47 -6.81
C LYS A 360 -25.17 -9.83 -5.74
N TYR A 361 -25.04 -9.01 -4.71
CA TYR A 361 -24.10 -9.24 -3.63
C TYR A 361 -24.84 -9.36 -2.30
N SER A 362 -24.31 -10.19 -1.40
CA SER A 362 -24.82 -10.31 -0.04
C SER A 362 -24.29 -9.16 0.81
N TRP A 363 -24.84 -7.96 0.61
CA TRP A 363 -24.62 -6.84 1.52
C TRP A 363 -25.29 -7.18 2.85
N THR A 364 -24.65 -6.91 3.98
CA THR A 364 -25.40 -6.86 5.24
C THR A 364 -26.53 -5.86 5.08
N LYS A 365 -27.74 -6.22 5.49
CA LYS A 365 -28.97 -5.41 5.32
C LYS A 365 -28.94 -4.05 6.04
N LYS A 366 -27.78 -3.64 6.59
CA LYS A 366 -27.54 -2.43 7.36
C LYS A 366 -26.44 -1.55 6.74
N ILE A 367 -26.29 -1.49 5.42
CA ILE A 367 -25.59 -0.34 4.84
C ILE A 367 -26.54 0.84 5.03
N PRO A 368 -26.27 1.79 5.93
CA PRO A 368 -27.12 2.96 6.07
C PRO A 368 -27.13 3.64 4.70
N GLU A 369 -28.31 3.92 4.15
CA GLU A 369 -28.39 4.81 3.00
C GLU A 369 -27.65 6.08 3.39
N THR A 370 -26.49 6.33 2.77
CA THR A 370 -25.70 7.50 3.07
C THR A 370 -26.57 8.71 2.73
N LEU A 371 -27.03 9.38 3.79
CA LEU A 371 -27.94 10.53 3.79
C LEU A 371 -27.62 11.50 2.66
N PHE A 372 -28.33 11.43 1.53
CA PHE A 372 -28.54 12.52 0.57
C PHE A 372 -29.58 12.09 -0.47
N GLU A 373 -30.84 11.92 -0.05
CA GLU A 373 -31.96 12.17 -0.95
C GLU A 373 -32.09 13.69 -1.08
N TRP A 374 -31.45 14.27 -2.10
CA TRP A 374 -31.83 15.59 -2.56
C TRP A 374 -33.14 15.43 -3.34
N THR A 375 -34.27 15.57 -2.64
CA THR A 375 -35.58 15.78 -3.25
C THR A 375 -35.61 17.21 -3.78
N GLY A 376 -35.01 17.41 -4.96
CA GLY A 376 -35.19 18.65 -5.70
C GLY A 376 -36.63 18.73 -6.16
N ASP A 377 -37.47 19.39 -5.37
CA ASP A 377 -38.65 20.16 -5.79
C ASP A 377 -38.99 21.14 -4.66
N GLY A 378 -38.79 22.40 -4.95
CA GLY A 378 -39.06 23.53 -4.05
C GLY A 378 -39.16 24.78 -4.90
N GLU A 379 -40.15 24.80 -5.79
CA GLU A 379 -40.76 26.06 -6.23
C GLU A 379 -41.37 26.73 -4.99
N GLY A 380 -40.99 27.99 -4.79
CA GLY A 380 -41.44 28.89 -3.73
C GLY A 380 -40.77 30.23 -3.88
#